data_AF-A0AB36P7G0-F1
#
_entry.id   AF-A0AB36P7G0-F1
#
_cell.length_a   1.000
_cell.length_b   1.000
_cell.length_c   1.000
_cell.angle_alpha   90.00
_cell.angle_beta   90.00
_cell.angle_gamma   90.00
#
_symmetry.space_group_name_H-M   'P 1'
#
loop_
_entity.id
_entity.type
_entity.pdbx_description
1 polymer ?
#
loop_
_entity_poly.entity_id
_entity_poly.type
_entity_poly.pdbx_seq_one_letter_code
_entity_poly.pdbx_strand_id
1 'polypeptide(L)'
;MTLEDFKKNFNNQITHELTLFFEINDELGFENYSQGFGLYEDDKSGISTWSEDPAFLDKLMPFAQANGSGSMYVLWNNDSGKSLNELPVVVFGDEGGYHIVAKNIFEFMQLLTFDNEISVDHEEAYFYKDEDDYEESENLPEYKVWLKENFNLDPIEETEAILSEAQETYKAEFDEWVSQFYSEN
;
A
#
# COMPACT_ATOMS: atom_id res chain seq x y z
N MET A 1 6.11 -7.76 15.08
CA MET A 1 7.13 -7.90 14.02
C MET A 1 8.34 -7.07 14.41
N THR A 2 9.58 -7.50 14.17
CA THR A 2 10.75 -6.61 14.37
C THR A 2 11.09 -5.82 13.11
N LEU A 3 11.86 -4.73 13.22
CA LEU A 3 12.34 -4.00 12.04
C LEU A 3 13.17 -4.91 11.10
N GLU A 4 13.93 -5.87 11.65
CA GLU A 4 14.70 -6.82 10.84
C GLU A 4 13.80 -7.81 10.07
N ASP A 5 12.65 -8.14 10.63
CA ASP A 5 11.64 -8.94 9.92
C ASP A 5 11.02 -8.13 8.78
N PHE A 6 10.61 -6.89 9.05
CA PHE A 6 10.00 -5.99 8.06
C PHE A 6 10.94 -5.70 6.88
N LYS A 7 12.25 -5.56 7.12
CA LYS A 7 13.27 -5.37 6.09
C LYS A 7 13.33 -6.51 5.07
N LYS A 8 12.93 -7.72 5.43
CA LYS A 8 12.98 -8.87 4.51
C LYS A 8 12.05 -8.68 3.31
N ASN A 9 10.92 -8.00 3.50
CA ASN A 9 9.99 -7.64 2.41
C ASN A 9 10.68 -6.86 1.28
N PHE A 10 11.74 -6.12 1.62
CA PHE A 10 12.45 -5.21 0.73
C PHE A 10 13.88 -5.69 0.43
N ASN A 11 14.09 -7.01 0.32
CA ASN A 11 15.40 -7.61 0.04
C ASN A 11 16.50 -7.22 1.06
N ASN A 12 16.12 -7.06 2.33
CA ASN A 12 16.98 -6.61 3.43
C ASN A 12 17.51 -5.18 3.27
N GLN A 13 16.85 -4.35 2.47
CA GLN A 13 17.10 -2.92 2.35
C GLN A 13 15.94 -2.15 2.98
N ILE A 14 16.18 -0.95 3.51
CA ILE A 14 15.10 -0.06 3.93
C ILE A 14 15.58 1.38 3.92
N THR A 15 14.68 2.30 3.60
CA THR A 15 14.93 3.74 3.69
C THR A 15 14.70 4.25 5.10
N HIS A 16 15.14 5.47 5.38
CA HIS A 16 14.86 6.11 6.67
C HIS A 16 13.37 6.31 6.87
N GLU A 17 12.66 6.69 5.81
CA GLU A 17 11.23 7.01 5.82
C GLU A 17 10.37 5.76 6.05
N LEU A 18 10.71 4.62 5.44
CA LEU A 18 10.05 3.34 5.74
C LEU A 18 10.40 2.83 7.15
N THR A 19 11.56 3.21 7.70
CA THR A 19 11.89 2.91 9.10
C THR A 19 11.02 3.73 10.05
N LEU A 20 10.87 5.03 9.80
CA LEU A 20 9.95 5.89 10.56
C LEU A 20 8.51 5.38 10.46
N PHE A 21 8.09 4.94 9.27
CA PHE A 21 6.74 4.39 9.08
C PHE A 21 6.51 3.07 9.84
N PHE A 22 7.53 2.21 9.91
CA PHE A 22 7.51 1.04 10.78
C PHE A 22 7.37 1.42 12.26
N GLU A 23 8.15 2.41 12.72
CA GLU A 23 8.16 2.84 14.13
C GLU A 23 6.81 3.40 14.55
N ILE A 24 6.17 4.27 13.74
CA ILE A 24 4.85 4.81 14.08
C ILE A 24 3.77 3.73 14.05
N ASN A 25 3.86 2.76 13.14
CA ASN A 25 2.92 1.64 13.10
C ASN A 25 3.06 0.73 14.34
N ASP A 26 4.29 0.49 14.82
CA ASP A 26 4.53 -0.28 16.05
C ASP A 26 4.05 0.49 17.30
N GLU A 27 4.17 1.81 17.30
CA GLU A 27 3.69 2.69 18.37
C GLU A 27 2.17 2.78 18.44
N LEU A 28 1.50 3.10 17.32
CA LEU A 28 0.05 3.29 17.27
C LEU A 28 -0.71 1.97 17.21
N GLY A 29 -0.06 0.91 16.71
CA GLY A 29 -0.63 -0.42 16.57
C GLY A 29 -1.45 -0.64 15.29
N PHE A 30 -1.65 -1.92 14.98
CA PHE A 30 -2.39 -2.42 13.83
C PHE A 30 -3.85 -1.94 13.86
N GLU A 31 -4.38 -1.48 12.72
CA GLU A 31 -5.76 -0.98 12.53
C GLU A 31 -6.17 0.23 13.40
N ASN A 32 -5.26 0.85 14.16
CA ASN A 32 -5.63 1.90 15.11
C ASN A 32 -5.58 3.33 14.55
N TYR A 33 -5.04 3.55 13.35
CA TYR A 33 -4.96 4.88 12.74
C TYR A 33 -5.45 4.93 11.28
N SER A 34 -5.84 3.78 10.74
CA SER A 34 -6.47 3.64 9.43
C SER A 34 -7.15 2.28 9.40
N GLN A 35 -8.45 2.24 9.15
CA GLN A 35 -9.22 1.00 9.21
C GLN A 35 -8.69 -0.06 8.24
N GLY A 36 -8.61 -1.31 8.72
CA GLY A 36 -8.13 -2.47 7.93
C GLY A 36 -6.63 -2.46 7.60
N PHE A 37 -5.89 -1.43 7.98
CA PHE A 37 -4.48 -1.27 7.65
C PHE A 37 -3.54 -1.76 8.76
N GLY A 38 -2.43 -2.39 8.35
CA GLY A 38 -1.27 -2.51 9.21
C GLY A 38 -0.07 -3.16 8.54
N LEU A 39 1.13 -2.75 8.95
CA LEU A 39 2.38 -3.30 8.42
C LEU A 39 2.62 -4.74 8.88
N TYR A 40 3.10 -5.60 7.98
CA TYR A 40 3.47 -6.98 8.30
C TYR A 40 4.68 -7.48 7.49
N GLU A 41 5.24 -8.62 7.89
CA GLU A 41 6.22 -9.40 7.13
C GLU A 41 5.43 -10.39 6.26
N ASP A 42 5.81 -10.54 4.99
CA ASP A 42 5.06 -11.33 4.02
C ASP A 42 5.99 -12.22 3.19
N ASP A 43 5.56 -13.45 2.94
CA ASP A 43 6.31 -14.45 2.20
C ASP A 43 5.88 -14.57 0.71
N LYS A 44 5.03 -13.65 0.25
CA LYS A 44 4.42 -13.54 -1.08
C LYS A 44 3.41 -14.65 -1.41
N SER A 45 2.97 -15.42 -0.42
CA SER A 45 2.01 -16.53 -0.66
C SER A 45 0.65 -16.07 -1.18
N GLY A 46 0.20 -14.86 -0.84
CA GLY A 46 -1.00 -14.28 -1.44
C GLY A 46 -0.77 -13.86 -2.90
N ILE A 47 0.32 -13.14 -3.16
CA ILE A 47 0.69 -12.66 -4.50
C ILE A 47 0.95 -13.81 -5.49
N SER A 48 1.50 -14.94 -5.02
CA SER A 48 1.82 -16.08 -5.89
C SER A 48 0.59 -16.75 -6.51
N THR A 49 -0.61 -16.41 -6.05
CA THR A 49 -1.87 -16.86 -6.68
C THR A 49 -2.10 -16.24 -8.06
N TRP A 50 -1.49 -15.08 -8.37
CA TRP A 50 -1.47 -14.50 -9.72
C TRP A 50 -0.37 -15.12 -10.58
N SER A 51 0.84 -15.31 -10.03
CA SER A 51 1.91 -16.01 -10.73
C SER A 51 3.00 -16.50 -9.78
N GLU A 52 3.43 -17.75 -9.95
CA GLU A 52 4.56 -18.34 -9.23
C GLU A 52 5.92 -18.03 -9.91
N ASP A 53 5.94 -17.27 -11.02
CA ASP A 53 7.17 -16.93 -11.72
C ASP A 53 8.09 -16.08 -10.82
N PRO A 54 9.34 -16.51 -10.55
CA PRO A 54 10.28 -15.72 -9.75
C PRO A 54 10.49 -14.29 -10.29
N ALA A 55 10.47 -14.09 -11.61
CA ALA A 55 10.62 -12.77 -12.21
C ALA A 55 9.41 -11.85 -11.95
N PHE A 56 8.23 -12.42 -11.69
CA PHE A 56 7.06 -11.67 -11.22
C PHE A 56 7.22 -11.33 -9.73
N LEU A 57 7.47 -12.35 -8.91
CA LEU A 57 7.56 -12.20 -7.45
C LEU A 57 8.70 -11.28 -7.03
N ASP A 58 9.86 -11.33 -7.69
CA ASP A 58 11.03 -10.50 -7.37
C ASP A 58 10.78 -9.00 -7.52
N LYS A 59 9.78 -8.59 -8.31
CA LYS A 59 9.41 -7.17 -8.48
C LYS A 59 8.43 -6.66 -7.44
N LEU A 60 7.81 -7.55 -6.66
CA LEU A 60 6.73 -7.22 -5.74
C LEU A 60 7.23 -7.36 -4.30
N MET A 61 7.10 -6.28 -3.54
CA MET A 61 7.53 -6.19 -2.14
C MET A 61 6.30 -5.89 -1.27
N PRO A 62 5.49 -6.92 -0.91
CA PRO A 62 4.34 -6.76 -0.02
C PRO A 62 4.77 -6.21 1.33
N PHE A 63 4.01 -5.29 1.89
CA PHE A 63 4.40 -4.62 3.14
C PHE A 63 3.26 -4.32 4.11
N ALA A 64 2.00 -4.41 3.70
CA ALA A 64 0.88 -4.10 4.58
C ALA A 64 -0.42 -4.80 4.18
N GLN A 65 -1.30 -5.00 5.17
CA GLN A 65 -2.70 -5.34 4.96
C GLN A 65 -3.43 -4.12 4.40
N ALA A 66 -4.33 -4.36 3.44
CA ALA A 66 -5.12 -3.30 2.81
C ALA A 66 -6.57 -3.24 3.29
N ASN A 67 -7.14 -4.37 3.72
CA ASN A 67 -8.49 -4.46 4.26
C ASN A 67 -8.63 -5.68 5.19
N GLY A 68 -9.78 -5.79 5.87
CA GLY A 68 -10.07 -6.90 6.79
C GLY A 68 -10.29 -8.28 6.15
N SER A 69 -10.36 -8.38 4.81
CA SER A 69 -10.66 -9.63 4.10
C SER A 69 -9.43 -10.35 3.54
N GLY A 70 -8.30 -9.64 3.36
CA GLY A 70 -7.01 -10.24 3.02
C GLY A 70 -6.29 -9.57 1.85
N SER A 71 -6.79 -8.44 1.35
CA SER A 71 -6.08 -7.62 0.36
C SER A 71 -4.79 -7.07 0.95
N MET A 72 -3.82 -6.75 0.08
CA MET A 72 -2.49 -6.31 0.51
C MET A 72 -1.91 -5.19 -0.34
N TYR A 73 -1.13 -4.33 0.30
CA TYR A 73 -0.32 -3.30 -0.34
C TYR A 73 1.10 -3.80 -0.61
N VAL A 74 1.60 -3.43 -1.79
CA VAL A 74 2.84 -3.93 -2.38
C VAL A 74 3.60 -2.77 -3.02
N LEU A 75 4.90 -2.65 -2.75
CA LEU A 75 5.76 -1.80 -3.58
C LEU A 75 6.13 -2.55 -4.86
N TRP A 76 5.89 -1.93 -6.01
CA TRP A 76 6.29 -2.48 -7.30
C TRP A 76 7.60 -1.88 -7.80
N ASN A 77 8.62 -2.72 -7.93
CA ASN A 77 9.89 -2.36 -8.54
C ASN A 77 9.76 -2.42 -10.07
N ASN A 78 9.47 -1.27 -10.69
CA ASN A 78 9.36 -1.11 -12.14
C ASN A 78 10.71 -0.90 -12.86
N ASP A 79 11.83 -1.34 -12.27
CA ASP A 79 13.18 -1.22 -12.83
C ASP A 79 13.67 0.21 -13.13
N SER A 80 13.00 1.23 -12.58
CA SER A 80 13.40 2.62 -12.79
C SER A 80 14.69 3.02 -12.05
N GLY A 81 15.25 2.13 -11.22
CA GLY A 81 16.42 2.40 -10.37
C GLY A 81 16.17 3.44 -9.27
N LYS A 82 14.89 3.69 -8.94
CA LYS A 82 14.44 4.63 -7.91
C LYS A 82 14.64 4.06 -6.51
N SER A 83 14.64 4.94 -5.50
CA SER A 83 14.62 4.50 -4.10
C SER A 83 13.28 3.85 -3.74
N LEU A 84 13.24 3.03 -2.67
CA LEU A 84 12.00 2.39 -2.20
C LEU A 84 10.87 3.40 -1.97
N ASN A 85 11.21 4.63 -1.54
CA ASN A 85 10.23 5.67 -1.27
C ASN A 85 9.52 6.14 -2.53
N GLU A 86 10.12 6.00 -3.70
CA GLU A 86 9.60 6.53 -4.97
C GLU A 86 8.99 5.44 -5.86
N LEU A 87 8.95 4.19 -5.37
CA LEU A 87 8.29 3.10 -6.07
C LEU A 87 6.76 3.23 -5.93
N PRO A 88 6.01 2.91 -6.98
CA PRO A 88 4.55 2.89 -6.92
C PRO A 88 4.04 1.84 -5.91
N VAL A 89 2.95 2.18 -5.24
CA VAL A 89 2.21 1.26 -4.37
C VAL A 89 1.06 0.66 -5.18
N VAL A 90 0.95 -0.65 -5.12
CA VAL A 90 -0.09 -1.46 -5.75
C VAL A 90 -0.91 -2.13 -4.66
N VAL A 91 -2.21 -2.20 -4.83
CA VAL A 91 -3.07 -3.10 -4.04
C VAL A 91 -3.35 -4.37 -4.84
N PHE A 92 -3.28 -5.52 -4.18
CA PHE A 92 -3.76 -6.81 -4.69
C PHE A 92 -4.99 -7.20 -3.88
N GLY A 93 -6.11 -7.39 -4.58
CA GLY A 93 -7.40 -7.71 -3.97
C GLY A 93 -7.57 -9.19 -3.68
N ASP A 94 -8.06 -9.55 -2.49
CA ASP A 94 -8.35 -10.94 -2.12
C ASP A 94 -9.56 -11.54 -2.84
N GLU A 95 -10.41 -10.69 -3.42
CA GLU A 95 -11.49 -11.08 -4.34
C GLU A 95 -11.05 -11.05 -5.82
N GLY A 96 -9.80 -10.70 -6.10
CA GLY A 96 -9.28 -10.43 -7.45
C GLY A 96 -8.94 -8.96 -7.65
N GLY A 97 -8.46 -8.63 -8.85
CA GLY A 97 -8.04 -7.28 -9.19
C GLY A 97 -6.67 -6.87 -8.63
N TYR A 98 -6.02 -5.94 -9.33
CA TYR A 98 -4.79 -5.30 -8.91
C TYR A 98 -4.74 -3.88 -9.47
N HIS A 99 -4.37 -2.91 -8.62
CA HIS A 99 -4.49 -1.50 -8.96
C HIS A 99 -3.33 -0.69 -8.40
N ILE A 100 -2.78 0.24 -9.19
CA ILE A 100 -1.84 1.23 -8.67
C ILE A 100 -2.64 2.24 -7.82
N VAL A 101 -2.28 2.40 -6.55
CA VAL A 101 -3.00 3.28 -5.61
C VAL A 101 -2.21 4.53 -5.23
N ALA A 102 -0.89 4.53 -5.36
CA ALA A 102 -0.08 5.72 -5.10
C ALA A 102 1.21 5.71 -5.93
N LYS A 103 1.74 6.90 -6.29
CA LYS A 103 2.98 6.99 -7.08
C LYS A 103 4.23 6.72 -6.26
N ASN A 104 4.12 6.74 -4.93
CA ASN A 104 5.21 6.66 -3.97
C ASN A 104 4.66 6.42 -2.55
N ILE A 105 5.55 6.15 -1.58
CA ILE A 105 5.15 5.86 -0.19
C ILE A 105 4.53 7.08 0.53
N PHE A 106 4.86 8.30 0.11
CA PHE A 106 4.36 9.53 0.75
C PHE A 106 2.88 9.77 0.43
N GLU A 107 2.51 9.62 -0.84
CA GLU A 107 1.11 9.65 -1.27
C GLU A 107 0.30 8.52 -0.63
N PHE A 108 0.90 7.33 -0.49
CA PHE A 108 0.27 6.23 0.23
C PHE A 108 0.01 6.57 1.70
N MET A 109 0.99 7.15 2.41
CA MET A 109 0.79 7.60 3.79
C MET A 109 -0.29 8.70 3.89
N GLN A 110 -0.46 9.54 2.87
CA GLN A 110 -1.58 10.48 2.82
C GLN A 110 -2.92 9.76 2.66
N LEU A 111 -3.03 8.73 1.82
CA LEU A 111 -4.26 7.93 1.68
C LEU A 111 -4.74 7.36 3.02
N LEU A 112 -3.81 6.90 3.87
CA LEU A 112 -4.17 6.36 5.19
C LEU A 112 -4.88 7.40 6.08
N THR A 113 -4.68 8.70 5.85
CA THR A 113 -5.40 9.75 6.60
C THR A 113 -6.88 9.86 6.27
N PHE A 114 -7.32 9.26 5.16
CA PHE A 114 -8.74 9.11 4.83
C PHE A 114 -9.43 8.17 5.82
N ASP A 115 -8.69 7.27 6.48
CA ASP A 115 -9.18 6.43 7.56
C ASP A 115 -10.39 5.57 7.18
N ASN A 116 -10.26 4.83 6.08
CA ASN A 116 -11.12 3.70 5.81
C ASN A 116 -10.36 2.64 5.02
N GLU A 117 -10.81 1.39 5.06
CA GLU A 117 -10.24 0.33 4.25
C GLU A 117 -10.54 0.53 2.75
N ILE A 118 -9.66 0.02 1.90
CA ILE A 118 -9.83 0.09 0.45
C ILE A 118 -10.75 -1.04 -0.02
N SER A 119 -11.68 -0.72 -0.92
CA SER A 119 -12.45 -1.69 -1.69
C SER A 119 -11.71 -1.99 -2.99
N VAL A 120 -11.61 -3.27 -3.35
CA VAL A 120 -10.86 -3.73 -4.52
C VAL A 120 -11.69 -4.75 -5.29
N ASP A 121 -11.92 -4.48 -6.58
CA ASP A 121 -12.48 -5.43 -7.52
C ASP A 121 -11.62 -5.50 -8.80
N HIS A 122 -12.09 -6.21 -9.83
CA HIS A 122 -11.34 -6.36 -11.08
C HIS A 122 -11.20 -5.05 -11.86
N GLU A 123 -12.15 -4.12 -11.71
CA GLU A 123 -12.26 -2.91 -12.49
C GLU A 123 -11.58 -1.70 -11.83
N GLU A 124 -11.68 -1.59 -10.50
CA GLU A 124 -11.18 -0.46 -9.75
C GLU A 124 -10.76 -0.79 -8.31
N ALA A 125 -10.03 0.15 -7.71
CA ALA A 125 -9.80 0.21 -6.28
C ALA A 125 -10.15 1.62 -5.79
N TYR A 126 -10.97 1.68 -4.74
CA TYR A 126 -11.52 2.94 -4.23
C TYR A 126 -11.69 2.90 -2.72
N PHE A 127 -11.69 4.08 -2.11
CA PHE A 127 -12.09 4.25 -0.72
C PHE A 127 -13.51 4.80 -0.69
N TYR A 128 -14.32 4.34 0.26
CA TYR A 128 -15.67 4.85 0.46
C TYR A 128 -15.94 4.97 1.94
N LYS A 129 -16.33 6.14 2.42
CA LYS A 129 -16.68 6.39 3.82
C LYS A 129 -18.18 6.67 3.92
N ASP A 130 -18.91 5.79 4.60
CA ASP A 130 -20.32 6.02 4.92
C ASP A 130 -20.42 6.94 6.13
N GLU A 131 -21.01 8.12 5.99
CA GLU A 131 -21.15 9.10 7.07
C GLU A 131 -21.98 8.59 8.26
N ASP A 132 -22.89 7.64 8.03
CA ASP A 132 -23.78 7.11 9.07
C ASP A 132 -23.13 5.96 9.87
N ASP A 133 -22.17 5.24 9.27
CA ASP A 133 -21.52 4.04 9.84
C ASP A 133 -20.01 4.22 10.13
N TYR A 134 -19.43 5.38 9.79
CA TYR A 134 -18.02 5.67 10.03
C TYR A 134 -17.72 5.97 11.50
N GLU A 135 -16.73 5.24 12.04
CA GLU A 135 -16.10 5.53 13.32
C GLU A 135 -14.61 5.85 13.10
N GLU A 136 -14.18 7.04 13.52
CA GLU A 136 -12.77 7.46 13.40
C GLU A 136 -11.86 6.55 14.22
N SER A 137 -10.76 6.11 13.60
CA SER A 137 -9.75 5.30 14.28
C SER A 137 -9.11 6.06 15.45
N GLU A 138 -8.95 5.36 16.58
CA GLU A 138 -8.55 5.96 17.87
C GLU A 138 -7.28 6.84 17.78
N ASN A 139 -6.29 6.40 17.01
CA ASN A 139 -4.97 7.04 16.88
C ASN A 139 -4.79 7.80 15.55
N LEU A 140 -5.86 8.03 14.78
CA LEU A 140 -5.78 8.85 13.56
C LEU A 140 -5.24 10.27 13.83
N PRO A 141 -5.65 10.99 14.89
CA PRO A 141 -5.12 12.32 15.18
C PRO A 141 -3.59 12.34 15.37
N GLU A 142 -3.05 11.38 16.10
CA GLU A 142 -1.62 11.18 16.35
C GLU A 142 -0.88 10.91 15.04
N TYR A 143 -1.44 10.04 14.18
CA TYR A 143 -0.88 9.76 12.86
C TYR A 143 -0.81 11.01 11.98
N LYS A 144 -1.88 11.82 11.93
CA LYS A 144 -1.94 13.07 11.16
C LYS A 144 -0.87 14.08 11.62
N VAL A 145 -0.66 14.20 12.93
CA VAL A 145 0.40 15.07 13.50
C VAL A 145 1.79 14.54 13.10
N TRP A 146 2.03 13.25 13.30
CA TRP A 146 3.31 12.62 12.94
C TRP A 146 3.65 12.80 11.47
N LEU A 147 2.66 12.62 10.59
CA LEU A 147 2.78 12.77 9.15
C LEU A 147 3.21 14.19 8.76
N LYS A 148 2.64 15.19 9.43
CA LYS A 148 3.00 16.59 9.23
C LYS A 148 4.41 16.91 9.74
N GLU A 149 4.78 16.42 10.91
CA GLU A 149 6.07 16.73 11.54
C GLU A 149 7.25 16.08 10.80
N ASN A 150 7.09 14.85 10.32
CA ASN A 150 8.18 14.08 9.70
C ASN A 150 8.33 14.35 8.20
N PHE A 151 7.21 14.57 7.49
CA PHE A 151 7.23 14.68 6.02
C PHE A 151 6.59 15.96 5.49
N ASN A 152 6.04 16.82 6.36
CA ASN A 152 5.32 18.03 5.97
C ASN A 152 4.12 17.75 5.02
N LEU A 153 3.53 16.56 5.14
CA LEU A 153 2.36 16.15 4.37
C LEU A 153 1.10 16.50 5.16
N ASP A 154 0.10 17.04 4.46
CA ASP A 154 -1.21 17.36 5.02
C ASP A 154 -2.17 16.16 4.85
N PRO A 155 -3.09 15.94 5.81
CA PRO A 155 -4.14 14.94 5.65
C PRO A 155 -5.05 15.28 4.47
N ILE A 156 -5.69 14.26 3.91
CA ILE A 156 -6.63 14.38 2.80
C ILE A 156 -8.04 14.03 3.26
N GLU A 157 -9.02 14.65 2.59
CA GLU A 157 -10.44 14.34 2.76
C GLU A 157 -11.01 13.60 1.52
N GLU A 158 -10.28 13.62 0.41
CA GLU A 158 -10.65 13.01 -0.88
C GLU A 158 -9.47 12.20 -1.40
N THR A 159 -9.72 11.04 -2.00
CA THR A 159 -8.67 10.08 -2.41
C THR A 159 -8.41 10.07 -3.92
N GLU A 160 -9.38 10.54 -4.69
CA GLU A 160 -9.50 10.40 -6.13
C GLU A 160 -8.30 11.01 -6.85
N ALA A 161 -7.80 12.16 -6.41
CA ALA A 161 -6.66 12.80 -7.04
C ALA A 161 -5.39 11.94 -6.96
N ILE A 162 -5.12 11.32 -5.80
CA ILE A 162 -3.97 10.43 -5.63
C ILE A 162 -4.16 9.17 -6.47
N LEU A 163 -5.33 8.54 -6.36
CA LEU A 163 -5.64 7.31 -7.11
C LEU A 163 -5.56 7.54 -8.62
N SER A 164 -6.21 8.58 -9.15
CA SER A 164 -6.25 8.86 -10.58
C SER A 164 -4.87 9.21 -11.13
N GLU A 165 -4.09 10.04 -10.42
CA GLU A 165 -2.75 10.40 -10.87
C GLU A 165 -1.81 9.18 -10.89
N ALA A 166 -1.94 8.29 -9.91
CA ALA A 166 -1.13 7.06 -9.86
C ALA A 166 -1.49 6.10 -11.00
N GLN A 167 -2.79 5.90 -11.24
CA GLN A 167 -3.31 5.11 -12.36
C GLN A 167 -2.88 5.70 -13.72
N GLU A 168 -3.07 7.02 -13.94
CA GLU A 168 -2.64 7.70 -15.17
C GLU A 168 -1.15 7.56 -15.44
N THR A 169 -0.33 7.56 -14.38
CA THR A 169 1.13 7.51 -14.49
C THR A 169 1.63 6.10 -14.79
N TYR A 170 1.12 5.09 -14.08
CA TYR A 170 1.76 3.77 -14.03
C TYR A 170 0.89 2.61 -14.53
N LYS A 171 -0.43 2.76 -14.66
CA LYS A 171 -1.32 1.63 -14.97
C LYS A 171 -0.95 0.92 -16.26
N ALA A 172 -0.72 1.67 -17.34
CA ALA A 172 -0.41 1.07 -18.64
C ALA A 172 0.89 0.24 -18.61
N GLU A 173 1.92 0.75 -17.93
CA GLU A 173 3.20 0.04 -17.76
C GLU A 173 3.02 -1.20 -16.86
N PHE A 174 2.25 -1.06 -15.78
CA PHE A 174 1.97 -2.15 -14.86
C PHE A 174 1.17 -3.27 -15.54
N ASP A 175 0.11 -2.94 -16.25
CA ASP A 175 -0.72 -3.90 -17.00
C ASP A 175 0.11 -4.64 -18.05
N GLU A 176 0.96 -3.93 -18.81
CA GLU A 176 1.86 -4.54 -19.79
C GLU A 176 2.85 -5.49 -19.11
N TRP A 177 3.39 -5.11 -17.96
CA TRP A 177 4.27 -5.96 -17.17
C TRP A 177 3.55 -7.21 -16.63
N VAL A 178 2.39 -7.07 -15.99
CA VAL A 178 1.60 -8.20 -15.45
C VAL A 178 1.21 -9.17 -16.55
N SER A 179 0.83 -8.67 -17.75
CA SER A 179 0.40 -9.50 -18.88
C SER A 179 1.44 -10.52 -19.38
N GLN A 180 2.71 -10.33 -19.02
CA GLN A 180 3.79 -11.26 -19.34
C GLN A 180 3.77 -12.51 -18.47
N PHE A 181 3.12 -12.45 -17.30
CA PHE A 181 3.14 -13.49 -16.26
C PHE A 181 1.75 -14.05 -15.95
N TYR A 182 0.73 -13.22 -16.10
CA TYR A 182 -0.65 -13.52 -15.75
C TYR A 182 -1.60 -12.97 -16.81
N SER A 183 -2.58 -13.78 -17.19
CA SER A 183 -3.71 -13.35 -18.00
C SER A 183 -4.98 -13.74 -17.27
N GLU A 184 -5.82 -12.76 -16.95
CA GLU A 184 -7.19 -13.03 -16.51
C GLU A 184 -7.88 -13.87 -17.59
N ASN A 185 -8.47 -15.00 -17.20
CA ASN A 185 -9.17 -15.92 -18.11
C ASN A 185 -10.58 -15.43 -18.44
#